data_AF-R1HM11-F1
#
_entry.id   AF-R1HM11-F1
#
_cell.length_a   1.000
_cell.length_b   1.000
_cell.length_c   1.000
_cell.angle_alpha   90.00
_cell.angle_beta   90.00
_cell.angle_gamma   90.00
#
_symmetry.space_group_name_H-M   'P 1'
#
loop_
_entity.id
_entity.type
_entity.pdbx_description
1 polymer ?
#
loop_
_entity_poly.entity_id
_entity_poly.type
_entity_poly.pdbx_seq_one_letter_code
_entity_poly.pdbx_strand_id
1 'polypeptide(L)'
;MLLVPRLGSGIPLVARTHEMRRLRAAFARAERGEAGAVLLSGDAGVGKTRLLTALGEHVSACGGLVLTGRCIDVREGGLPYLPFAEALAPLGSAADPVVAAAVRARPAL
;
A
#
# COMPACT_ATOMS: atom_id res chain seq x y z
N MET A 1 5.62 -7.57 -14.60
CA MET A 1 5.97 -8.22 -13.31
C MET A 1 5.60 -9.69 -13.43
N LEU A 2 6.58 -10.59 -13.52
CA LEU A 2 6.31 -12.04 -13.58
C LEU A 2 5.74 -12.47 -12.23
N LEU A 3 4.48 -12.89 -12.25
CA LEU A 3 3.74 -13.35 -11.08
C LEU A 3 4.30 -14.72 -10.71
N VAL A 4 5.23 -14.77 -9.74
CA VAL A 4 5.69 -16.06 -9.19
C VAL A 4 4.50 -16.66 -8.44
N PRO A 5 3.97 -17.83 -8.85
CA PRO A 5 2.86 -18.46 -8.15
C PRO A 5 3.28 -18.74 -6.71
N ARG A 6 2.54 -18.20 -5.75
CA ARG A 6 2.72 -18.52 -4.33
C ARG A 6 1.57 -19.41 -3.90
N LEU A 7 1.86 -20.52 -3.23
CA LEU A 7 0.84 -21.33 -2.54
C LEU A 7 0.01 -20.39 -1.65
N GLY A 8 -1.31 -20.35 -1.87
CA GLY A 8 -2.24 -19.44 -1.18
C GLY A 8 -2.62 -18.16 -1.94
N SER A 9 -2.00 -17.85 -3.08
CA SER A 9 -2.51 -16.82 -4.01
C SER A 9 -3.76 -17.34 -4.71
N GLY A 10 -4.87 -16.60 -4.62
CA GLY A 10 -6.19 -17.02 -5.15
C GLY A 10 -7.13 -17.73 -4.16
N ILE A 11 -6.65 -18.09 -2.96
CA ILE A 11 -7.52 -18.63 -1.90
C ILE A 11 -8.16 -17.46 -1.13
N PRO A 12 -9.45 -17.56 -0.72
CA PRO A 12 -10.09 -16.56 0.13
C PRO A 12 -9.28 -16.29 1.41
N LEU A 13 -9.30 -15.05 1.89
CA LEU A 13 -8.65 -14.68 3.14
C LEU A 13 -9.45 -15.26 4.32
N VAL A 14 -8.87 -16.23 5.04
CA VAL A 14 -9.53 -16.92 6.17
C VAL A 14 -9.08 -16.33 7.51
N ALA A 15 -9.98 -16.28 8.50
CA ALA A 15 -9.69 -15.93 9.90
C ALA A 15 -9.01 -14.57 10.13
N ARG A 16 -9.28 -13.58 9.27
CA ARG A 16 -8.75 -12.20 9.37
C ARG A 16 -9.82 -11.11 9.42
N THR A 17 -11.05 -11.50 9.78
CA THR A 17 -12.20 -10.59 9.78
C THR A 17 -12.00 -9.41 10.72
N HIS A 18 -11.37 -9.62 11.87
CA HIS A 18 -11.12 -8.57 12.86
C HIS A 18 -10.11 -7.53 12.35
N GLU A 19 -8.98 -7.99 11.83
CA GLU A 19 -7.92 -7.13 11.30
C GLU A 19 -8.38 -6.39 10.04
N MET A 20 -9.08 -7.08 9.13
CA MET A 20 -9.67 -6.46 7.95
C MET A 20 -10.69 -5.38 8.33
N ARG A 21 -11.54 -5.62 9.34
CA ARG A 21 -12.50 -4.62 9.83
C ARG A 21 -11.79 -3.36 10.34
N ARG A 22 -10.68 -3.51 11.09
CA ARG A 22 -9.89 -2.37 11.59
C ARG A 22 -9.24 -1.59 10.46
N LEU A 23 -8.68 -2.28 9.46
CA LEU A 23 -8.05 -1.65 8.31
C LEU A 23 -9.08 -0.90 7.45
N ARG A 24 -10.25 -1.50 7.21
CA ARG A 24 -11.36 -0.84 6.50
C ARG A 24 -11.90 0.37 7.24
N ALA A 25 -11.99 0.30 8.57
CA ALA A 25 -12.39 1.47 9.38
C ALA A 25 -11.37 2.61 9.27
N ALA A 26 -10.07 2.30 9.23
CA ALA A 26 -9.04 3.31 8.99
C ALA A 26 -9.15 3.93 7.58
N PHE A 27 -9.40 3.12 6.56
CA PHE A 27 -9.65 3.62 5.20
C PHE A 27 -10.89 4.52 5.12
N ALA A 28 -12.01 4.10 5.72
CA ALA A 28 -13.24 4.90 5.74
C ALA A 28 -13.07 6.26 6.45
N ARG A 29 -12.17 6.37 7.42
CA ARG A 29 -11.77 7.65 8.02
C ARG A 29 -11.01 8.52 7.03
N ALA A 30 -10.03 7.94 6.33
CA ALA A 30 -9.26 8.63 5.31
C ALA A 30 -10.14 9.16 4.17
N GLU A 31 -11.18 8.42 3.76
CA GLU A 31 -12.17 8.87 2.77
C GLU A 31 -12.92 10.14 3.19
N ARG A 32 -13.03 10.40 4.51
CA ARG A 32 -13.62 11.63 5.04
C ARG A 32 -12.60 12.76 5.24
N GLY A 33 -11.38 12.61 4.74
CA GLY A 33 -10.30 13.58 4.87
C GLY A 33 -9.52 13.48 6.19
N GLU A 34 -9.78 12.47 7.03
CA GLU A 34 -9.03 12.23 8.26
C GLU A 34 -7.78 11.38 7.98
N ALA A 35 -6.63 12.04 7.76
CA ALA A 35 -5.35 11.33 7.57
C ALA A 35 -4.96 10.50 8.80
N GLY A 36 -4.37 9.32 8.57
CA GLY A 36 -3.92 8.43 9.63
C GLY A 36 -2.93 7.37 9.16
N ALA A 37 -2.28 6.72 10.11
CA ALA A 37 -1.32 5.64 9.87
C ALA A 37 -1.68 4.40 10.69
N VAL A 38 -1.43 3.21 10.13
CA VAL A 38 -1.63 1.93 10.80
C VAL A 38 -0.36 1.09 10.70
N LEU A 39 0.15 0.62 11.84
CA LEU A 39 1.24 -0.34 11.90
C LEU A 39 0.67 -1.76 11.97
N LEU A 40 1.04 -2.60 10.99
CA LEU A 40 0.72 -4.02 10.98
C LEU A 40 1.95 -4.84 11.36
N SER A 41 2.00 -5.28 12.62
CA SER A 41 3.06 -6.14 13.16
C SER A 41 2.61 -7.59 13.24
N GLY A 42 3.56 -8.52 13.24
CA GLY A 42 3.32 -9.95 13.42
C GLY A 42 4.45 -10.79 12.84
N ASP A 43 4.40 -12.10 13.05
CA ASP A 43 5.49 -13.00 12.68
C ASP A 43 5.71 -13.13 11.17
N ALA A 44 6.90 -13.57 10.79
CA ALA A 44 7.20 -13.92 9.41
C ALA A 44 6.21 -15.01 8.93
N GLY A 45 5.69 -14.87 7.71
CA GLY A 45 4.75 -15.84 7.14
C GLY A 45 3.30 -15.78 7.65
N VAL A 46 2.98 -14.97 8.68
CA VAL A 46 1.60 -14.90 9.26
C VAL A 46 0.51 -14.34 8.32
N GLY A 47 0.90 -13.89 7.12
CA GLY A 47 -0.01 -13.39 6.08
C GLY A 47 -0.18 -11.87 6.03
N LYS A 48 0.74 -11.08 6.61
CA LYS A 48 0.69 -9.59 6.56
C LYS A 48 0.55 -9.04 5.14
N THR A 49 1.40 -9.49 4.23
CA THR A 49 1.34 -9.08 2.81
C THR A 49 0.01 -9.47 2.18
N ARG A 50 -0.51 -10.67 2.45
CA ARG A 50 -1.81 -11.11 1.92
C ARG A 50 -2.97 -10.25 2.44
N LEU A 51 -2.94 -9.88 3.72
CA LEU A 51 -3.92 -8.99 4.33
C LEU A 51 -3.89 -7.59 3.69
N LEU A 52 -2.70 -7.01 3.50
CA LEU A 52 -2.55 -5.70 2.85
C LEU A 52 -2.92 -5.74 1.37
N THR A 53 -2.62 -6.83 0.65
CA THR A 53 -3.08 -7.01 -0.74
C THR A 53 -4.61 -7.03 -0.80
N ALA A 54 -5.28 -7.77 0.09
CA ALA A 54 -6.75 -7.82 0.12
C ALA A 54 -7.38 -6.47 0.51
N LEU A 55 -6.72 -5.69 1.37
CA LEU A 55 -7.12 -4.30 1.63
C LEU A 55 -6.94 -3.44 0.38
N GLY A 56 -5.80 -3.56 -0.31
CA GLY A 56 -5.52 -2.83 -1.55
C GLY A 56 -6.56 -3.11 -2.64
N GLU A 57 -6.94 -4.37 -2.84
CA GLU A 57 -8.03 -4.77 -3.75
C GLU A 57 -9.35 -4.05 -3.40
N HIS A 58 -9.68 -3.98 -2.10
CA HIS A 58 -10.88 -3.26 -1.64
C HIS A 58 -10.78 -1.74 -1.87
N VAL A 59 -9.64 -1.13 -1.54
CA VAL A 59 -9.38 0.31 -1.74
C VAL A 59 -9.52 0.68 -3.22
N SER A 60 -8.89 -0.10 -4.11
CA SER A 60 -8.99 0.11 -5.55
C SER A 60 -10.42 -0.07 -6.08
N ALA A 61 -11.17 -1.05 -5.56
CA ALA A 61 -12.59 -1.21 -5.91
C ALA A 61 -13.47 -0.02 -5.46
N CYS A 62 -13.06 0.70 -4.41
CA CYS A 62 -13.69 1.94 -3.95
C CYS A 62 -13.17 3.20 -4.68
N GLY A 63 -12.33 3.05 -5.71
CA GLY A 63 -11.75 4.17 -6.46
C GLY A 63 -10.53 4.82 -5.78
N GLY A 64 -10.02 4.23 -4.70
CA GLY A 64 -8.81 4.69 -4.02
C GLY A 64 -7.54 4.28 -4.75
N LEU A 65 -6.51 5.12 -4.61
CA LEU A 65 -5.17 4.87 -5.14
C LEU A 65 -4.34 4.06 -4.12
N VAL A 66 -3.74 2.95 -4.57
CA VAL A 66 -2.84 2.13 -3.76
C VAL A 66 -1.42 2.24 -4.29
N LEU A 67 -0.52 2.72 -3.43
CA LEU A 67 0.91 2.84 -3.71
C LEU A 67 1.70 1.93 -2.78
N THR A 68 2.72 1.26 -3.31
CA THR A 68 3.51 0.27 -2.55
C THR A 68 4.99 0.58 -2.66
N GLY A 69 5.66 0.61 -1.51
CA GLY A 69 7.11 0.70 -1.40
C GLY A 69 7.67 -0.43 -0.55
N ARG A 70 8.94 -0.79 -0.75
CA ARG A 70 9.58 -1.88 -0.02
C ARG A 70 10.77 -1.38 0.78
N CYS A 71 10.74 -1.62 2.08
CA CYS A 71 11.91 -1.51 2.93
C CYS A 71 12.80 -2.72 2.66
N ILE A 72 13.85 -2.52 1.89
CA ILE A 72 14.90 -3.52 1.69
C ILE A 72 16.01 -3.28 2.71
N ASP A 73 16.44 -4.36 3.36
CA ASP A 73 17.61 -4.34 4.22
C ASP A 73 18.86 -4.36 3.33
N VAL A 74 19.35 -3.17 2.98
CA VAL A 74 20.59 -3.00 2.23
C VAL A 74 21.72 -2.93 3.25
N ARG A 75 22.54 -3.98 3.32
CA ARG A 75 23.76 -3.98 4.13
C ARG A 75 24.68 -2.88 3.58
N GLU A 76 24.80 -1.79 4.35
CA GLU A 76 25.51 -0.54 4.07
C GLU A 76 24.86 0.37 2.99
N GLY A 77 24.59 1.63 3.37
CA GLY A 77 24.17 2.68 2.43
C GLY A 77 22.70 2.66 2.00
N GLY A 78 21.81 1.99 2.72
CA GLY A 78 20.37 2.00 2.42
C GLY A 78 19.82 3.42 2.27
N LEU A 79 19.10 3.67 1.17
CA LEU A 79 18.47 4.96 0.89
C LEU A 79 17.26 5.14 1.83
N PRO A 80 17.32 6.06 2.83
CA PRO A 80 16.36 6.13 3.93
C PRO A 80 14.92 6.46 3.53
N TYR A 81 14.69 6.78 2.25
CA TYR A 81 13.38 7.08 1.68
C TYR A 81 13.06 6.29 0.40
N LEU A 82 13.85 5.26 0.06
CA LEU A 82 13.59 4.43 -1.11
C LEU A 82 12.17 3.84 -1.15
N PRO A 83 11.58 3.36 -0.03
CA PRO A 83 10.20 2.87 -0.08
C PRO A 83 9.21 3.96 -0.52
N PHE A 84 9.43 5.20 -0.11
CA PHE A 84 8.57 6.32 -0.53
C PHE A 84 8.82 6.68 -1.99
N ALA A 85 10.08 6.73 -2.43
CA ALA A 85 10.42 6.96 -3.83
C ALA A 85 9.82 5.88 -4.75
N GLU A 86 9.93 4.60 -4.38
CA GLU A 86 9.30 3.49 -5.11
C GLU A 86 7.77 3.64 -5.17
N ALA A 87 7.14 3.99 -4.05
CA ALA A 87 5.69 4.14 -3.97
C ALA A 87 5.17 5.31 -4.79
N LEU A 88 5.93 6.42 -4.87
CA LEU A 88 5.51 7.66 -5.51
C LEU A 88 5.89 7.72 -7.00
N ALA A 89 6.91 6.98 -7.44
CA ALA A 89 7.36 6.96 -8.83
C ALA A 89 6.22 6.75 -9.88
N PRO A 90 5.20 5.90 -9.64
CA PRO A 90 4.07 5.78 -10.56
C PRO A 90 3.24 7.06 -10.76
N LEU A 91 3.33 8.03 -9.83
CA LEU A 91 2.59 9.29 -9.93
C LEU A 91 3.19 10.29 -10.92
N GLY A 92 4.48 10.16 -11.25
CA GLY A 92 5.15 11.04 -12.21
C GLY A 92 4.53 11.00 -13.61
N SER A 93 3.84 9.90 -13.96
CA SER A 93 3.11 9.72 -15.21
C SER A 93 1.59 9.64 -15.01
N ALA A 94 1.07 10.02 -13.83
CA ALA A 94 -0.36 9.94 -13.54
C ALA A 94 -1.18 10.85 -14.46
N ALA A 95 -2.25 10.28 -15.04
CA ALA A 95 -3.20 11.02 -15.88
C ALA A 95 -4.17 11.87 -15.06
N ASP A 96 -4.35 11.57 -13.77
CA ASP A 96 -5.25 12.32 -12.89
C ASP A 96 -4.74 13.76 -12.71
N PRO A 97 -5.54 14.78 -13.07
CA PRO A 97 -5.11 16.18 -13.05
C PRO A 97 -4.82 16.70 -11.63
N VAL A 98 -5.50 16.19 -10.61
CA VAL A 98 -5.27 16.55 -9.21
C VAL A 98 -3.93 16.01 -8.75
N VAL A 99 -3.65 14.73 -9.04
CA VAL A 99 -2.36 14.10 -8.72
C VAL A 99 -1.23 14.80 -9.46
N ALA A 100 -1.40 15.03 -10.77
CA ALA A 100 -0.39 15.70 -11.59
C ALA A 100 -0.09 17.13 -11.10
N ALA A 101 -1.13 17.87 -10.66
CA ALA A 101 -0.92 19.19 -10.05
C ALA A 101 -0.18 19.09 -8.71
N ALA A 102 -0.50 18.10 -7.88
CA ALA A 102 0.15 17.88 -6.59
C ALA A 102 1.63 17.52 -6.72
N VAL A 103 1.99 16.72 -7.74
CA VAL A 103 3.37 16.37 -8.10
C VAL A 103 4.12 17.58 -8.64
N ARG A 104 3.54 18.35 -9.58
CA ARG A 104 4.17 19.59 -10.10
C ARG A 104 4.44 20.62 -9.01
N ALA A 105 3.56 20.74 -8.02
CA ALA A 105 3.73 21.63 -6.89
C ALA A 105 4.83 21.16 -5.90
N ARG A 106 5.27 19.91 -6.00
CA ARG A 106 6.22 19.26 -5.08
C ARG A 106 7.21 18.40 -5.88
N PRO A 107 8.17 19.01 -6.61
CA PRO A 107 9.02 18.33 -7.59
C PRO A 107 10.00 17.29 -7.01
N ALA A 108 10.00 17.07 -5.70
CA ALA A 108 10.71 15.98 -5.04
C ALA A 108 9.88 14.66 -4.99
N LEU A 109 8.62 14.70 -5.45
CA LEU A 109 7.74 13.55 -5.70
C LEU A 109 7.79 13.20 -7.19
#